data_AF-A0A0N4UVM5-F1
#
_entry.id   AF-A0A0N4UVM5-F1
#
_cell.length_a   1.000
_cell.length_b   1.000
_cell.length_c   1.000
_cell.angle_alpha   90.00
_cell.angle_beta   90.00
_cell.angle_gamma   90.00
#
_symmetry.space_group_name_H-M   'P 1'
#
loop_
_entity.id
_entity.type
_entity.pdbx_description
1 polymer ?
#
loop_
_entity_poly.entity_id
_entity_poly.type
_entity_poly.pdbx_seq_one_letter_code
_entity_poly.pdbx_strand_id
1 'polypeptide(L)'
;MSERLHTKCRNTAEPYLHSKIYRVEVPDEKVRWSTSWQNYSAPDYTSSTLVGKPYADKEIGVGSFKWNQIDGRVDRRSHQGQYELSKDGRPLNPNGRTGLRGRGVLGKWGPNHAADCIVSRIHDGRLQFIAIERRDRHIWAVPGGMIEPGELAAEAAKREFAEEALWETDPSIVAPLWKKGKELYRGYVDDPRNTDNAWMETVAFNFHDDGGILDKVQFKAGDDAVNVRWLDAAPLKEILYASHADFIELLKENCPKVMSRRPGPPSIDGLFSLKIDNISYQTTPQDLRRLFEKYGEIGDIHIPRDRYTKQSKGFGFVRYYSRRDAEYAMDRMDGRWLDGREVRVAMARYERPIDERNARSGGYRSRRLV
;
A
#
# COMPACT_ATOMS: atom_id res chain seq x y z
N MET A 1 -19.18 -9.94 3.50
CA MET A 1 -18.89 -8.55 3.90
C MET A 1 -20.15 -7.76 3.64
N SER A 2 -20.66 -6.98 4.61
CA SER A 2 -21.67 -5.96 4.30
C SER A 2 -21.06 -5.05 3.23
N GLU A 3 -21.76 -4.83 2.11
CA GLU A 3 -21.26 -3.95 1.04
C GLU A 3 -21.08 -2.55 1.61
N ARG A 4 -19.82 -2.14 1.80
CA ARG A 4 -19.46 -0.82 2.31
C ARG A 4 -19.93 0.24 1.32
N LEU A 5 -20.74 1.18 1.79
CA LEU A 5 -21.17 2.30 0.95
C LEU A 5 -19.97 3.17 0.58
N HIS A 6 -19.98 3.71 -0.64
CA HIS A 6 -19.01 4.71 -1.05
C HIS A 6 -19.17 5.99 -0.21
N THR A 7 -18.07 6.61 0.18
CA THR A 7 -18.07 7.78 1.08
C THR A 7 -17.20 8.90 0.53
N LYS A 8 -16.09 8.58 -0.14
CA LYS A 8 -15.17 9.59 -0.70
C LYS A 8 -15.83 10.38 -1.80
N CYS A 9 -16.68 9.74 -2.62
CA CYS A 9 -17.46 10.41 -3.65
C CYS A 9 -18.73 11.12 -3.16
N ARG A 10 -19.02 11.13 -1.86
CA ARG A 10 -20.18 11.84 -1.27
C ARG A 10 -19.76 12.99 -0.35
N ASN A 11 -18.50 13.41 -0.39
CA ASN A 11 -18.02 14.51 0.43
C ASN A 11 -18.74 15.83 0.06
N THR A 12 -19.45 16.40 1.04
CA THR A 12 -20.17 17.67 0.94
C THR A 12 -19.46 18.83 1.63
N ALA A 13 -18.39 18.56 2.38
CA ALA A 13 -17.64 19.58 3.10
C ALA A 13 -16.85 20.51 2.16
N GLU A 14 -16.45 19.98 1.00
CA GLU A 14 -15.66 20.70 0.00
C GLU A 14 -16.39 20.71 -1.35
N PRO A 15 -16.16 21.75 -2.20
CA PRO A 15 -16.71 21.75 -3.54
C PRO A 15 -16.10 20.62 -4.37
N TYR A 16 -16.85 20.16 -5.35
CA TYR A 16 -16.37 19.21 -6.34
C TYR A 16 -15.14 19.76 -7.06
N LEU A 17 -14.25 18.85 -7.42
CA LEU A 17 -12.89 19.11 -7.87
C LEU A 17 -12.80 20.20 -8.95
N HIS A 18 -11.94 21.19 -8.69
CA HIS A 18 -11.69 22.35 -9.56
C HIS A 18 -12.95 23.13 -9.95
N SER A 19 -13.96 23.16 -9.06
CA SER A 19 -15.23 23.83 -9.30
C SER A 19 -15.71 24.59 -8.05
N LYS A 20 -16.87 25.25 -8.18
CA LYS A 20 -17.62 25.84 -7.06
C LYS A 20 -18.89 25.05 -6.74
N ILE A 21 -19.05 23.86 -7.32
CA ILE A 21 -20.27 23.05 -7.23
C ILE A 21 -20.18 22.14 -6.02
N TYR A 22 -21.17 22.19 -5.14
CA TYR A 22 -21.27 21.27 -4.01
C TYR A 22 -22.19 20.10 -4.34
N ARG A 23 -21.86 18.94 -3.79
CA ARG A 23 -22.76 17.79 -3.83
C ARG A 23 -23.97 18.05 -2.93
N VAL A 24 -25.11 17.50 -3.29
CA VAL A 24 -26.23 17.36 -2.35
C VAL A 24 -25.91 16.24 -1.38
N GLU A 25 -26.21 16.44 -0.10
CA GLU A 25 -26.06 15.40 0.91
C GLU A 25 -26.95 14.20 0.57
N VAL A 26 -26.34 13.02 0.54
CA VAL A 26 -27.03 11.75 0.30
C VAL A 26 -26.91 10.92 1.58
N PRO A 27 -27.99 10.80 2.38
CA PRO A 27 -28.02 9.92 3.53
C PRO A 27 -27.74 8.46 3.14
N ASP A 28 -27.11 7.70 4.02
CA ASP A 28 -26.68 6.32 3.73
C ASP A 28 -27.84 5.41 3.28
N GLU A 29 -29.02 5.56 3.89
CA GLU A 29 -30.23 4.83 3.53
C GLU A 29 -30.79 5.21 2.15
N LYS A 30 -30.38 6.36 1.61
CA LYS A 30 -30.78 6.89 0.30
C LYS A 30 -29.74 6.70 -0.80
N VAL A 31 -28.58 6.11 -0.49
CA VAL A 31 -27.52 5.88 -1.48
C VAL A 31 -28.01 4.97 -2.62
N ARG A 32 -28.63 3.83 -2.29
CA ARG A 32 -29.02 2.84 -3.31
C ARG A 32 -30.14 3.38 -4.21
N TRP A 33 -29.98 3.20 -5.53
CA TRP A 33 -30.98 3.61 -6.52
C TRP A 33 -32.34 2.94 -6.31
N SER A 34 -32.35 1.71 -5.80
CA SER A 34 -33.56 0.97 -5.42
C SER A 34 -34.36 1.66 -4.31
N THR A 35 -33.72 2.49 -3.48
CA THR A 35 -34.42 3.33 -2.51
C THR A 35 -35.08 4.50 -3.23
N SER A 36 -36.40 4.61 -3.10
CA SER A 36 -37.17 5.74 -3.60
C SER A 36 -36.76 7.05 -2.94
N TRP A 37 -36.55 8.07 -3.78
CA TRP A 37 -36.27 9.43 -3.36
C TRP A 37 -36.77 10.40 -4.43
N GLN A 38 -38.05 10.77 -4.33
CA GLN A 38 -38.74 11.58 -5.35
C GLN A 38 -38.12 12.97 -5.55
N ASN A 39 -37.63 13.58 -4.47
CA ASN A 39 -37.08 14.94 -4.49
C ASN A 39 -35.54 14.96 -4.62
N TYR A 40 -34.91 13.86 -5.05
CA TYR A 40 -33.47 13.86 -5.31
C TYR A 40 -33.15 14.79 -6.48
N SER A 41 -32.49 15.90 -6.19
CA SER A 41 -32.17 16.95 -7.16
C SER A 41 -30.70 17.36 -7.02
N ALA A 42 -29.81 16.49 -7.47
CA ALA A 42 -28.38 16.79 -7.49
C ALA A 42 -28.04 17.76 -8.64
N PRO A 43 -27.08 18.69 -8.43
CA PRO A 43 -26.59 19.56 -9.50
C PRO A 43 -25.99 18.73 -10.63
N ASP A 44 -26.16 19.22 -11.86
CA ASP A 44 -25.61 18.58 -13.07
C ASP A 44 -24.35 19.33 -13.49
N TYR A 45 -23.20 18.66 -13.38
CA TYR A 45 -21.90 19.27 -13.65
C TYR A 45 -21.01 18.38 -14.51
N THR A 46 -20.49 18.95 -15.58
CA THR A 46 -19.41 18.41 -16.41
C THR A 46 -18.41 19.54 -16.64
N SER A 47 -17.13 19.28 -16.35
CA SER A 47 -16.07 20.28 -16.45
C SER A 47 -15.91 20.77 -17.89
N SER A 48 -15.81 22.09 -18.07
CA SER A 48 -15.54 22.70 -19.38
C SER A 48 -14.17 22.31 -19.96
N THR A 49 -13.23 21.87 -19.11
CA THR A 49 -11.90 21.41 -19.54
C THR A 49 -11.94 20.15 -20.41
N LEU A 50 -13.07 19.43 -20.40
CA LEU A 50 -13.29 18.24 -21.22
C LEU A 50 -13.72 18.58 -22.67
N VAL A 51 -14.16 19.82 -22.91
CA VAL A 51 -14.67 20.21 -24.23
C VAL A 51 -13.56 20.12 -25.28
N GLY A 52 -13.83 19.40 -26.36
CA GLY A 52 -12.89 19.21 -27.47
C GLY A 52 -11.73 18.25 -27.18
N LYS A 53 -11.66 17.65 -25.99
CA LYS A 53 -10.61 16.68 -25.67
C LYS A 53 -10.86 15.34 -26.39
N PRO A 54 -9.86 14.74 -27.04
CA PRO A 54 -10.05 13.50 -27.80
C PRO A 54 -10.43 12.30 -26.92
N TYR A 55 -10.02 12.32 -25.65
CA TYR A 55 -10.36 11.30 -24.67
C TYR A 55 -11.72 11.53 -24.00
N ALA A 56 -12.36 12.68 -24.17
CA ALA A 56 -13.65 12.97 -23.55
C ALA A 56 -14.82 12.61 -24.48
N ASP A 57 -15.88 12.04 -23.92
CA ASP A 57 -17.11 11.78 -24.66
C ASP A 57 -17.82 13.09 -25.03
N LYS A 58 -18.68 13.04 -26.05
CA LYS A 58 -19.66 14.10 -26.31
C LYS A 58 -20.79 14.04 -25.28
N GLU A 59 -21.58 15.10 -25.21
CA GLU A 59 -22.82 15.10 -24.43
C GLU A 59 -23.83 14.08 -24.99
N ILE A 60 -24.67 13.54 -24.12
CA ILE A 60 -25.72 12.58 -24.47
C ILE A 60 -26.77 13.30 -25.33
N GLY A 61 -27.16 12.68 -26.44
CA GLY A 61 -28.04 13.26 -27.47
C GLY A 61 -27.30 13.81 -28.69
N VAL A 62 -26.00 14.12 -28.56
CA VAL A 62 -25.11 14.43 -29.70
C VAL A 62 -24.27 13.22 -30.09
N GLY A 63 -23.87 12.41 -29.11
CA GLY A 63 -23.17 11.15 -29.31
C GLY A 63 -24.13 9.95 -29.46
N SER A 64 -23.70 8.94 -30.23
CA SER A 64 -24.29 7.61 -30.23
C SER A 64 -23.40 6.70 -29.40
N PHE A 65 -23.94 6.09 -28.36
CA PHE A 65 -23.19 5.27 -27.40
C PHE A 65 -23.73 3.85 -27.34
N LYS A 66 -22.84 2.87 -27.24
CA LYS A 66 -23.19 1.47 -27.01
C LYS A 66 -22.90 1.08 -25.56
N TRP A 67 -23.90 1.22 -24.69
CA TRP A 67 -23.77 0.97 -23.25
C TRP A 67 -23.58 -0.50 -22.90
N ASN A 68 -22.91 -0.78 -21.79
CA ASN A 68 -22.65 -2.14 -21.29
C ASN A 68 -21.95 -3.06 -22.31
N GLN A 69 -21.19 -2.50 -23.25
CA GLN A 69 -20.41 -3.23 -24.25
C GLN A 69 -19.18 -2.43 -24.70
N ILE A 70 -18.33 -3.05 -25.52
CA ILE A 70 -17.25 -2.33 -26.20
C ILE A 70 -17.87 -1.46 -27.30
N ASP A 71 -17.57 -0.17 -27.27
CA ASP A 71 -18.06 0.86 -28.18
C ASP A 71 -16.91 1.45 -28.99
N GLY A 72 -16.59 0.81 -30.11
CA GLY A 72 -15.40 1.11 -30.89
C GLY A 72 -14.13 0.78 -30.11
N ARG A 73 -13.37 1.80 -29.71
CA ARG A 73 -12.16 1.67 -28.88
C ARG A 73 -12.38 1.95 -27.40
N VAL A 74 -13.60 2.33 -27.00
CA VAL A 74 -13.95 2.62 -25.62
C VAL A 74 -14.63 1.40 -25.02
N ASP A 75 -14.06 0.81 -23.98
CA ASP A 75 -14.78 -0.19 -23.19
C ASP A 75 -15.77 0.53 -22.28
N ARG A 76 -17.07 0.29 -22.49
CA ARG A 76 -18.14 0.85 -21.65
C ARG A 76 -18.74 -0.22 -20.74
N ARG A 77 -18.13 -1.40 -20.62
CA ARG A 77 -18.59 -2.44 -19.68
C ARG A 77 -18.06 -2.12 -18.29
N SER A 78 -18.88 -2.31 -17.27
CA SER A 78 -18.40 -2.25 -15.90
C SER A 78 -17.86 -3.61 -15.47
N HIS A 79 -16.80 -3.59 -14.67
CA HIS A 79 -16.29 -4.74 -13.92
C HIS A 79 -17.27 -5.24 -12.85
N GLN A 80 -18.30 -4.45 -12.50
CA GLN A 80 -19.38 -4.81 -11.58
C GLN A 80 -20.59 -5.43 -12.29
N GLY A 81 -20.52 -5.68 -13.60
CA GLY A 81 -21.61 -6.21 -14.41
C GLY A 81 -22.36 -5.14 -15.18
N GLN A 82 -23.64 -5.36 -15.50
CA GLN A 82 -24.43 -4.39 -16.25
C GLN A 82 -24.90 -3.26 -15.32
N TYR A 83 -24.65 -2.01 -15.72
CA TYR A 83 -25.22 -0.83 -15.06
C TYR A 83 -26.52 -0.40 -15.74
N GLU A 84 -27.39 0.21 -14.93
CA GLU A 84 -28.65 0.76 -15.40
C GLU A 84 -28.48 2.12 -16.07
N LEU A 85 -29.49 2.53 -16.83
CA LEU A 85 -29.58 3.86 -17.41
C LEU A 85 -30.69 4.65 -16.72
N SER A 86 -30.45 5.94 -16.52
CA SER A 86 -31.46 6.90 -16.08
C SER A 86 -32.51 7.13 -17.17
N LYS A 87 -33.62 7.77 -16.81
CA LYS A 87 -34.70 8.10 -17.77
C LYS A 87 -34.23 8.98 -18.93
N ASP A 88 -33.22 9.81 -18.72
CA ASP A 88 -32.56 10.63 -19.72
C ASP A 88 -31.40 9.91 -20.46
N GLY A 89 -31.30 8.58 -20.29
CA GLY A 89 -30.38 7.73 -21.05
C GLY A 89 -28.92 7.79 -20.60
N ARG A 90 -28.64 8.32 -19.39
CA ARG A 90 -27.29 8.38 -18.83
C ARG A 90 -26.99 7.14 -18.00
N PRO A 91 -25.76 6.62 -17.97
CA PRO A 91 -25.37 5.58 -17.02
C PRO A 91 -25.69 5.98 -15.58
N LEU A 92 -26.12 5.02 -14.77
CA LEU A 92 -26.27 5.18 -13.33
C LEU A 92 -25.13 4.47 -12.61
N ASN A 93 -24.48 5.17 -11.69
CA ASN A 93 -23.39 4.64 -10.88
C ASN A 93 -23.85 3.37 -10.14
N PRO A 94 -23.21 2.21 -10.36
CA PRO A 94 -23.68 0.93 -9.80
C PRO A 94 -23.67 0.93 -8.26
N ASN A 95 -22.87 1.81 -7.64
CA ASN A 95 -22.76 1.90 -6.18
C ASN A 95 -23.71 2.92 -5.55
N GLY A 96 -24.54 3.61 -6.35
CA GLY A 96 -25.61 4.48 -5.87
C GLY A 96 -25.40 5.97 -6.13
N ARG A 97 -26.27 6.78 -5.53
CA ARG A 97 -26.29 8.24 -5.58
C ARG A 97 -25.03 8.82 -4.93
N THR A 98 -24.44 9.79 -5.60
CA THR A 98 -23.24 10.52 -5.15
C THR A 98 -23.54 11.96 -4.77
N GLY A 99 -24.75 12.45 -5.03
CA GLY A 99 -25.13 13.86 -4.82
C GLY A 99 -24.70 14.80 -5.94
N LEU A 100 -24.23 14.27 -7.08
CA LEU A 100 -23.79 15.07 -8.23
C LEU A 100 -24.08 14.30 -9.53
N ARG A 101 -24.76 14.95 -10.49
CA ARG A 101 -25.00 14.44 -11.84
C ARG A 101 -23.96 14.97 -12.83
N GLY A 102 -23.97 14.43 -14.04
CA GLY A 102 -23.01 14.78 -15.09
C GLY A 102 -21.73 13.96 -14.97
N ARG A 103 -20.67 14.32 -15.68
CA ARG A 103 -19.39 13.57 -15.64
C ARG A 103 -18.40 14.12 -14.63
N GLY A 104 -18.65 15.32 -14.11
CA GLY A 104 -17.67 16.06 -13.35
C GLY A 104 -16.39 16.24 -14.16
N VAL A 105 -15.25 15.74 -13.65
CA VAL A 105 -13.96 15.80 -14.36
C VAL A 105 -13.64 14.55 -15.19
N LEU A 106 -14.50 13.53 -15.18
CA LEU A 106 -14.24 12.27 -15.89
C LEU A 106 -14.54 12.38 -17.38
N GLY A 107 -13.66 11.83 -18.21
CA GLY A 107 -13.79 11.93 -19.66
C GLY A 107 -14.99 11.15 -20.20
N LYS A 108 -15.28 9.98 -19.63
CA LYS A 108 -16.30 9.05 -20.13
C LYS A 108 -17.57 9.09 -19.31
N TRP A 109 -18.71 8.91 -19.98
CA TRP A 109 -19.93 8.49 -19.32
C TRP A 109 -19.82 7.03 -18.89
N GLY A 110 -20.30 6.71 -17.69
CA GLY A 110 -20.19 5.36 -17.12
C GLY A 110 -18.81 5.07 -16.53
N PRO A 111 -18.29 3.84 -16.69
CA PRO A 111 -16.99 3.47 -16.12
C PRO A 111 -15.84 4.18 -16.84
N ASN A 112 -14.88 4.67 -16.06
CA ASN A 112 -13.61 5.22 -16.49
C ASN A 112 -12.53 4.28 -15.96
N HIS A 113 -11.94 3.49 -16.85
CA HIS A 113 -11.02 2.41 -16.48
C HIS A 113 -9.60 2.91 -16.25
N ALA A 114 -9.04 2.52 -15.11
CA ALA A 114 -7.66 2.73 -14.70
C ALA A 114 -6.95 1.39 -14.44
N ALA A 115 -5.64 1.45 -14.24
CA ALA A 115 -4.86 0.33 -13.77
C ALA A 115 -3.84 0.79 -12.71
N ASP A 116 -3.73 0.02 -11.63
CA ASP A 116 -2.86 0.31 -10.49
C ASP A 116 -1.75 -0.73 -10.37
N CYS A 117 -0.51 -0.27 -10.20
CA CYS A 117 0.68 -1.11 -10.15
C CYS A 117 1.31 -1.14 -8.76
N ILE A 118 1.06 -2.23 -8.05
CA ILE A 118 1.60 -2.46 -6.70
C ILE A 118 2.89 -3.27 -6.84
N VAL A 119 4.02 -2.56 -6.88
CA VAL A 119 5.34 -3.20 -6.78
C VAL A 119 5.69 -3.38 -5.31
N SER A 120 5.89 -4.63 -4.87
CA SER A 120 6.08 -4.96 -3.46
C SER A 120 7.30 -5.85 -3.20
N ARG A 121 7.82 -5.81 -1.96
CA ARG A 121 8.91 -6.67 -1.49
C ARG A 121 8.74 -7.03 -0.01
N ILE A 122 9.45 -8.05 0.45
CA ILE A 122 9.74 -8.23 1.88
C ILE A 122 11.13 -7.67 2.16
N HIS A 123 11.22 -6.66 3.02
CA HIS A 123 12.48 -6.06 3.46
C HIS A 123 12.48 -5.98 4.98
N ASP A 124 13.54 -6.48 5.63
CA ASP A 124 13.65 -6.59 7.10
C ASP A 124 12.42 -7.22 7.78
N GLY A 125 11.86 -8.25 7.14
CA GLY A 125 10.67 -8.96 7.64
C GLY A 125 9.36 -8.18 7.54
N ARG A 126 9.36 -7.02 6.87
CA ARG A 126 8.17 -6.19 6.63
C ARG A 126 7.77 -6.23 5.17
N LEU A 127 6.47 -6.30 4.94
CA LEU A 127 5.91 -6.12 3.60
C LEU A 127 5.89 -4.63 3.27
N GLN A 128 6.58 -4.27 2.19
CA GLN A 128 6.67 -2.92 1.68
C GLN A 128 6.13 -2.84 0.26
N PHE A 129 5.65 -1.66 -0.13
CA PHE A 129 5.26 -1.36 -1.50
C PHE A 129 5.76 0.03 -1.91
N ILE A 130 5.97 0.23 -3.20
CA ILE A 130 6.27 1.56 -3.74
C ILE A 130 5.00 2.39 -3.79
N ALA A 131 5.07 3.59 -3.25
CA ALA A 131 4.02 4.60 -3.33
C ALA A 131 4.60 5.90 -3.89
N ILE A 132 3.74 6.66 -4.57
CA ILE A 132 4.02 8.02 -5.03
C ILE A 132 3.18 9.02 -4.25
N GLU A 133 3.72 10.22 -4.04
CA GLU A 133 2.96 11.35 -3.52
C GLU A 133 2.45 12.17 -4.70
N ARG A 134 1.13 12.24 -4.86
CA ARG A 134 0.51 12.94 -5.99
C ARG A 134 0.77 14.44 -5.91
N ARG A 135 1.13 15.07 -7.04
CA ARG A 135 1.36 16.52 -7.12
C ARG A 135 0.12 17.37 -6.85
N ASP A 136 -1.06 16.89 -7.21
CA ASP A 136 -2.30 17.66 -7.14
C ASP A 136 -2.84 17.84 -5.71
N ARG A 137 -2.65 16.84 -4.85
CA ARG A 137 -3.25 16.78 -3.51
C ARG A 137 -2.26 16.52 -2.38
N HIS A 138 -1.00 16.18 -2.68
CA HIS A 138 -0.02 15.78 -1.67
C HIS A 138 -0.49 14.59 -0.82
N ILE A 139 -1.16 13.63 -1.47
CA ILE A 139 -1.65 12.40 -0.86
C ILE A 139 -0.90 11.22 -1.49
N TRP A 140 -0.48 10.27 -0.65
CA TRP A 140 0.17 9.04 -1.09
C TRP A 140 -0.79 8.15 -1.89
N ALA A 141 -0.28 7.51 -2.93
CA ALA A 141 -1.05 6.65 -3.81
C ALA A 141 -0.19 5.47 -4.30
N VAL A 142 -0.87 4.38 -4.67
CA VAL A 142 -0.28 3.38 -5.56
C VAL A 142 -0.06 4.03 -6.92
N PRO A 143 1.10 3.79 -7.58
CA PRO A 143 1.33 4.29 -8.93
C PRO A 143 0.31 3.70 -9.91
N GLY A 144 -0.36 4.53 -10.70
CA GLY A 144 -1.46 4.10 -11.54
C GLY A 144 -2.14 5.25 -12.27
N GLY A 145 -2.82 4.90 -13.36
CA GLY A 145 -3.45 5.88 -14.23
C GLY A 145 -4.44 5.27 -15.20
N MET A 146 -4.88 6.07 -16.17
CA MET A 146 -5.98 5.71 -17.06
C MET A 146 -5.53 4.69 -18.10
N ILE A 147 -6.39 3.72 -18.40
CA ILE A 147 -6.15 2.79 -19.50
C ILE A 147 -6.41 3.50 -20.82
N GLU A 148 -5.45 3.48 -21.73
CA GLU A 148 -5.61 4.06 -23.06
C GLU A 148 -6.57 3.23 -23.94
N PRO A 149 -7.24 3.83 -24.93
CA PRO A 149 -8.14 3.09 -25.83
C PRO A 149 -7.45 1.92 -26.54
N GLY A 150 -7.84 0.69 -26.19
CA GLY A 150 -7.28 -0.55 -26.73
C GLY A 150 -6.07 -1.10 -25.98
N GLU A 151 -5.60 -0.42 -24.93
CA GLU A 151 -4.53 -0.88 -24.06
C GLU A 151 -5.02 -1.99 -23.12
N LEU A 152 -4.17 -2.97 -22.84
CA LEU A 152 -4.44 -4.00 -21.83
C LEU A 152 -4.16 -3.43 -20.44
N ALA A 153 -5.02 -3.71 -19.46
CA ALA A 153 -4.87 -3.20 -18.10
C ALA A 153 -3.50 -3.52 -17.45
N ALA A 154 -2.93 -4.70 -17.72
CA ALA A 154 -1.62 -5.07 -17.20
C ALA A 154 -0.47 -4.27 -17.86
N GLU A 155 -0.61 -3.85 -19.12
CA GLU A 155 0.38 -3.00 -19.79
C GLU A 155 0.25 -1.55 -19.31
N ALA A 156 -0.99 -1.06 -19.13
CA ALA A 156 -1.25 0.23 -18.50
C ALA A 156 -0.60 0.32 -17.12
N ALA A 157 -0.81 -0.66 -16.24
CA ALA A 157 -0.17 -0.68 -14.92
C ALA A 157 1.37 -0.58 -15.00
N LYS A 158 2.01 -1.29 -15.93
CA LYS A 158 3.48 -1.23 -16.10
C LYS A 158 3.94 0.12 -16.64
N ARG A 159 3.23 0.68 -17.61
CA ARG A 159 3.50 2.01 -18.19
C ARG A 159 3.41 3.08 -17.11
N GLU A 160 2.29 3.12 -16.38
CA GLU A 160 2.05 4.09 -15.31
C GLU A 160 3.11 3.98 -14.21
N PHE A 161 3.50 2.76 -13.82
CA PHE A 161 4.60 2.59 -12.87
C PHE A 161 5.93 3.15 -13.38
N ALA A 162 6.24 2.93 -14.65
CA ALA A 162 7.46 3.44 -15.25
C ALA A 162 7.47 4.98 -15.31
N GLU A 163 6.35 5.57 -15.70
CA GLU A 163 6.16 7.03 -15.80
C GLU A 163 6.21 7.69 -14.42
N GLU A 164 5.56 7.11 -13.41
CA GLU A 164 5.39 7.75 -12.11
C GLU A 164 6.49 7.44 -11.09
N ALA A 165 7.14 6.28 -11.17
CA ALA A 165 8.08 5.79 -10.14
C ALA A 165 9.49 5.46 -10.65
N LEU A 166 9.72 5.40 -11.96
CA LEU A 166 11.02 5.08 -12.57
C LEU A 166 11.55 6.20 -13.47
N TRP A 167 11.23 7.46 -13.16
CA TRP A 167 11.70 8.58 -13.97
C TRP A 167 13.24 8.59 -14.08
N GLU A 168 13.79 8.75 -15.29
CA GLU A 168 15.24 8.66 -15.56
C GLU A 168 15.91 7.34 -15.10
N THR A 169 15.13 6.32 -14.75
CA THR A 169 15.61 4.99 -14.35
C THR A 169 15.36 4.03 -15.48
N ASP A 170 16.34 3.21 -15.86
CA ASP A 170 16.16 2.23 -16.93
C ASP A 170 15.06 1.22 -16.55
N PRO A 171 13.89 1.20 -17.23
CA PRO A 171 12.80 0.30 -16.89
C PRO A 171 13.14 -1.18 -17.14
N SER A 172 14.21 -1.48 -17.88
CA SER A 172 14.66 -2.86 -18.10
C SER A 172 15.04 -3.58 -16.80
N ILE A 173 15.44 -2.83 -15.76
CA ILE A 173 15.85 -3.38 -14.46
C ILE A 173 14.72 -4.13 -13.74
N VAL A 174 13.47 -3.68 -13.93
CA VAL A 174 12.28 -4.28 -13.34
C VAL A 174 11.56 -5.25 -14.29
N ALA A 175 11.99 -5.35 -15.55
CA ALA A 175 11.35 -6.20 -16.55
C ALA A 175 11.14 -7.67 -16.12
N PRO A 176 12.05 -8.31 -15.37
CA PRO A 176 11.82 -9.68 -14.88
C PRO A 176 10.66 -9.79 -13.87
N LEU A 177 10.27 -8.72 -13.18
CA LEU A 177 9.14 -8.72 -12.23
C LEU A 177 7.80 -8.81 -12.94
N TRP A 178 7.68 -8.28 -14.17
CA TRP A 178 6.43 -8.25 -14.93
C TRP A 178 5.84 -9.63 -15.21
N LYS A 179 6.68 -10.66 -15.23
CA LYS A 179 6.25 -12.07 -15.40
C LYS A 179 5.53 -12.64 -14.17
N LYS A 180 5.65 -11.99 -13.01
CA LYS A 180 5.10 -12.44 -11.72
C LYS A 180 3.81 -11.72 -11.33
N GLY A 181 3.24 -10.92 -12.23
CA GLY A 181 2.05 -10.12 -11.98
C GLY A 181 0.86 -10.96 -11.54
N LYS A 182 0.19 -10.53 -10.48
CA LYS A 182 -1.08 -11.09 -10.00
C LYS A 182 -2.11 -9.99 -9.90
N GLU A 183 -3.29 -10.19 -10.48
CA GLU A 183 -4.42 -9.31 -10.25
C GLU A 183 -4.91 -9.48 -8.81
N LEU A 184 -4.96 -8.39 -8.05
CA LEU A 184 -5.48 -8.35 -6.68
C LEU A 184 -6.93 -7.88 -6.65
N TYR A 185 -7.27 -6.93 -7.52
CA TYR A 185 -8.57 -6.28 -7.52
C TYR A 185 -8.99 -5.91 -8.93
N ARG A 186 -10.30 -5.99 -9.18
CA ARG A 186 -10.95 -5.49 -10.39
C ARG A 186 -12.33 -5.01 -10.03
N GLY A 187 -12.62 -3.73 -10.26
CA GLY A 187 -13.93 -3.20 -9.90
C GLY A 187 -13.98 -1.70 -9.63
N TYR A 188 -15.06 -1.32 -8.97
CA TYR A 188 -15.39 0.05 -8.59
C TYR A 188 -14.41 0.64 -7.56
N VAL A 189 -13.94 1.86 -7.82
CA VAL A 189 -13.11 2.61 -6.86
C VAL A 189 -13.95 3.71 -6.23
N ASP A 190 -14.01 3.76 -4.88
CA ASP A 190 -14.59 4.91 -4.18
C ASP A 190 -13.63 6.11 -4.30
N ASP A 191 -13.82 6.86 -5.38
CA ASP A 191 -12.97 7.98 -5.79
C ASP A 191 -13.77 9.31 -5.73
N PRO A 192 -13.18 10.39 -5.20
CA PRO A 192 -13.86 11.69 -5.09
C PRO A 192 -14.36 12.26 -6.42
N ARG A 193 -13.83 11.80 -7.57
CA ARG A 193 -14.27 12.18 -8.92
C ARG A 193 -15.62 11.59 -9.29
N ASN A 194 -16.05 10.48 -8.68
CA ASN A 194 -17.25 9.76 -9.11
C ASN A 194 -18.51 10.63 -8.99
N THR A 195 -19.38 10.53 -9.97
CA THR A 195 -20.70 11.16 -10.01
C THR A 195 -21.78 10.09 -10.11
N ASP A 196 -23.03 10.50 -10.21
CA ASP A 196 -24.15 9.62 -10.51
C ASP A 196 -24.04 8.98 -11.89
N ASN A 197 -23.26 9.58 -12.80
CA ASN A 197 -23.24 9.20 -14.22
C ASN A 197 -21.87 8.82 -14.78
N ALA A 198 -20.80 8.99 -14.01
CA ALA A 198 -19.44 8.59 -14.36
C ALA A 198 -18.68 8.16 -13.11
N TRP A 199 -17.91 7.08 -13.19
CA TRP A 199 -17.18 6.57 -12.04
C TRP A 199 -15.86 5.92 -12.43
N MET A 200 -14.94 5.86 -11.47
CA MET A 200 -13.67 5.17 -11.61
C MET A 200 -13.85 3.66 -11.39
N GLU A 201 -13.23 2.89 -12.26
CA GLU A 201 -12.96 1.47 -12.05
C GLU A 201 -11.49 1.21 -12.30
N THR A 202 -10.93 0.23 -11.61
CA THR A 202 -9.52 -0.13 -11.78
C THR A 202 -9.32 -1.64 -11.86
N VAL A 203 -8.14 -2.01 -12.36
CA VAL A 203 -7.54 -3.32 -12.17
C VAL A 203 -6.22 -3.11 -11.42
N ALA A 204 -6.12 -3.60 -10.19
CA ALA A 204 -4.90 -3.49 -9.40
C ALA A 204 -4.08 -4.77 -9.53
N PHE A 205 -2.82 -4.63 -9.93
CA PHE A 205 -1.87 -5.72 -10.07
C PHE A 205 -0.80 -5.63 -9.00
N ASN A 206 -0.41 -6.76 -8.42
CA ASN A 206 0.80 -6.87 -7.63
C ASN A 206 1.92 -7.58 -8.41
N PHE A 207 3.08 -6.93 -8.43
CA PHE A 207 4.35 -7.48 -8.88
C PHE A 207 5.28 -7.59 -7.67
N HIS A 208 5.34 -8.78 -7.07
CA HIS A 208 6.15 -9.02 -5.89
C HIS A 208 7.58 -9.42 -6.25
N ASP A 209 8.55 -8.82 -5.58
CA ASP A 209 9.96 -9.20 -5.65
C ASP A 209 10.34 -10.12 -4.49
N ASP A 210 10.62 -11.36 -4.84
CA ASP A 210 11.20 -12.41 -4.00
C ASP A 210 12.66 -12.72 -4.38
N GLY A 211 13.23 -12.00 -5.34
CA GLY A 211 14.56 -12.22 -5.91
C GLY A 211 15.59 -11.12 -5.62
N GLY A 212 15.20 -10.05 -4.93
CA GLY A 212 16.07 -8.92 -4.61
C GLY A 212 16.41 -8.04 -5.81
N ILE A 213 15.56 -8.06 -6.85
CA ILE A 213 15.70 -7.19 -8.04
C ILE A 213 15.60 -5.72 -7.61
N LEU A 214 14.67 -5.42 -6.71
CA LEU A 214 14.32 -4.07 -6.31
C LEU A 214 15.32 -3.42 -5.35
N ASP A 215 16.23 -4.19 -4.75
CA ASP A 215 17.24 -3.67 -3.83
C ASP A 215 18.28 -2.78 -4.53
N LYS A 216 18.38 -2.89 -5.86
CA LYS A 216 19.31 -2.10 -6.70
C LYS A 216 18.63 -0.99 -7.49
N VAL A 217 17.30 -0.87 -7.38
CA VAL A 217 16.53 0.12 -8.14
C VAL A 217 16.52 1.42 -7.38
N GLN A 218 16.97 2.49 -8.03
CA GLN A 218 16.74 3.85 -7.57
C GLN A 218 15.40 4.32 -8.15
N PHE A 219 14.42 4.55 -7.30
CA PHE A 219 13.13 5.08 -7.74
C PHE A 219 13.18 6.60 -7.79
N LYS A 220 12.56 7.18 -8.81
CA LYS A 220 12.46 8.63 -8.97
C LYS A 220 11.04 8.98 -9.43
N ALA A 221 10.46 9.96 -8.74
CA ALA A 221 9.13 10.45 -9.05
C ALA A 221 9.13 11.09 -10.44
N GLY A 222 8.12 10.74 -11.26
CA GLY A 222 7.87 11.37 -12.55
C GLY A 222 7.16 12.72 -12.44
N ASP A 223 6.68 13.21 -13.58
CA ASP A 223 6.11 14.55 -13.67
C ASP A 223 4.85 14.74 -12.82
N ASP A 224 4.01 13.71 -12.66
CA ASP A 224 2.77 13.77 -11.89
C ASP A 224 2.92 13.45 -10.39
N ALA A 225 4.12 13.03 -9.98
CA ALA A 225 4.47 12.72 -8.60
C ALA A 225 5.49 13.73 -8.06
N VAL A 226 5.36 14.13 -6.79
CA VAL A 226 6.38 14.97 -6.12
C VAL A 226 7.39 14.13 -5.34
N ASN A 227 7.04 12.90 -5.00
CA ASN A 227 7.88 12.01 -4.22
C ASN A 227 7.55 10.54 -4.56
N VAL A 228 8.53 9.66 -4.35
CA VAL A 228 8.38 8.20 -4.48
C VAL A 228 9.17 7.54 -3.36
N ARG A 229 8.56 6.59 -2.65
CA ARG A 229 9.26 5.83 -1.61
C ARG A 229 8.59 4.50 -1.30
N TRP A 230 9.33 3.67 -0.59
CA TRP A 230 8.80 2.50 0.09
C TRP A 230 7.91 2.90 1.27
N LEU A 231 6.70 2.33 1.33
CA LEU A 231 5.83 2.38 2.50
C LEU A 231 5.66 0.97 3.08
N ASP A 232 5.60 0.87 4.41
CA ASP A 232 5.23 -0.36 5.10
C ASP A 232 3.73 -0.61 4.89
N ALA A 233 3.37 -1.81 4.42
CA ALA A 233 1.98 -2.24 4.31
C ALA A 233 1.38 -2.60 5.70
N ALA A 234 2.23 -2.93 6.68
CA ALA A 234 1.82 -3.31 8.02
C ALA A 234 2.85 -2.86 9.08
N PRO A 235 2.56 -1.84 9.92
CA PRO A 235 1.36 -0.99 9.85
C PRO A 235 1.42 0.01 8.70
N LEU A 236 0.33 0.15 7.94
CA LEU A 236 0.15 1.25 7.01
C LEU A 236 -0.12 2.54 7.81
N LYS A 237 0.83 3.47 7.78
CA LYS A 237 0.74 4.74 8.53
C LYS A 237 0.19 5.90 7.70
N GLU A 238 0.35 5.83 6.38
CA GLU A 238 -0.05 6.89 5.47
C GLU A 238 -1.52 6.76 5.07
N ILE A 239 -2.19 7.90 4.91
CA ILE A 239 -3.50 7.96 4.27
C ILE A 239 -3.28 7.84 2.76
N LEU A 240 -3.92 6.85 2.14
CA LEU A 240 -3.82 6.65 0.70
C LEU A 240 -5.02 7.24 -0.04
N TYR A 241 -4.76 7.69 -1.26
CA TYR A 241 -5.77 8.22 -2.18
C TYR A 241 -6.84 7.16 -2.54
N ALA A 242 -8.08 7.61 -2.75
CA ALA A 242 -9.21 6.76 -3.16
C ALA A 242 -9.29 5.45 -2.34
N SER A 243 -9.50 4.30 -2.98
CA SER A 243 -9.55 3.00 -2.30
C SER A 243 -8.19 2.29 -2.18
N HIS A 244 -7.06 2.99 -2.34
CA HIS A 244 -5.76 2.34 -2.42
C HIS A 244 -5.39 1.58 -1.14
N ALA A 245 -5.84 2.03 0.04
CA ALA A 245 -5.65 1.30 1.29
C ALA A 245 -6.31 -0.09 1.26
N ASP A 246 -7.47 -0.23 0.61
CA ASP A 246 -8.15 -1.52 0.47
C ASP A 246 -7.32 -2.48 -0.41
N PHE A 247 -6.60 -1.96 -1.42
CA PHE A 247 -5.71 -2.77 -2.25
C PHE A 247 -4.47 -3.25 -1.47
N ILE A 248 -3.97 -2.44 -0.54
CA ILE A 248 -2.88 -2.83 0.36
C ILE A 248 -3.35 -3.89 1.37
N GLU A 249 -4.60 -3.86 1.81
CA GLU A 249 -5.18 -4.95 2.59
C GLU A 249 -5.24 -6.26 1.77
N LEU A 250 -5.69 -6.20 0.51
CA LEU A 250 -5.65 -7.35 -0.40
C LEU A 250 -4.22 -7.84 -0.65
N LEU A 251 -3.25 -6.93 -0.77
CA LEU A 251 -1.84 -7.29 -0.87
C LEU A 251 -1.39 -8.09 0.36
N LYS A 252 -1.74 -7.67 1.58
CA LYS A 252 -1.37 -8.39 2.82
C LYS A 252 -1.97 -9.79 2.87
N GLU A 253 -3.19 -9.95 2.38
CA GLU A 253 -3.89 -11.25 2.34
C GLU A 253 -3.30 -12.21 1.30
N ASN A 254 -2.84 -11.68 0.16
CA ASN A 254 -2.40 -12.46 -1.00
C ASN A 254 -0.88 -12.56 -1.17
N CYS A 255 -0.10 -11.72 -0.49
CA CYS A 255 1.35 -11.83 -0.46
C CYS A 255 1.71 -13.16 0.21
N PRO A 256 2.67 -13.94 -0.33
CA PRO A 256 3.13 -15.15 0.32
C PRO A 256 3.42 -14.84 1.78
N LYS A 257 2.66 -15.47 2.68
CA LYS A 257 2.97 -15.38 4.10
C LYS A 257 4.44 -15.74 4.19
N VAL A 258 5.24 -14.88 4.83
CA VAL A 258 6.44 -15.36 5.49
C VAL A 258 5.92 -16.53 6.31
N MET A 259 6.18 -17.77 5.88
CA MET A 259 5.92 -18.94 6.70
C MET A 259 6.44 -18.52 8.06
N SER A 260 5.60 -18.59 9.08
CA SER A 260 5.85 -18.08 10.43
C SER A 260 7.03 -18.80 11.09
N ARG A 261 8.21 -18.66 10.51
CA ARG A 261 9.45 -18.51 11.22
C ARG A 261 9.21 -17.24 12.00
N ARG A 262 9.06 -17.40 13.31
CA ARG A 262 9.08 -16.32 14.32
C ARG A 262 9.97 -15.20 13.77
N PRO A 263 9.53 -13.92 13.81
CA PRO A 263 10.24 -12.81 13.20
C PRO A 263 11.72 -13.04 13.38
N GLY A 264 12.41 -13.21 12.24
CA GLY A 264 13.85 -13.08 12.24
C GLY A 264 14.14 -11.81 13.02
N PRO A 265 15.01 -11.87 14.03
CA PRO A 265 15.30 -10.68 14.82
C PRO A 265 15.74 -9.58 13.86
N PRO A 266 15.34 -8.32 14.13
CA PRO A 266 15.60 -7.20 13.25
C PRO A 266 17.06 -7.20 12.79
N SER A 267 17.30 -6.77 11.54
CA SER A 267 18.66 -6.56 11.07
C SER A 267 19.38 -5.61 12.03
N ILE A 268 20.57 -6.00 12.45
CA ILE A 268 21.35 -5.30 13.47
C ILE A 268 22.61 -4.67 12.89
N ASP A 269 22.72 -4.70 11.56
CA ASP A 269 23.84 -4.15 10.84
C ASP A 269 23.92 -2.64 11.12
N GLY A 270 25.09 -2.20 11.60
CA GLY A 270 25.33 -0.82 12.00
C GLY A 270 24.91 -0.43 13.42
N LEU A 271 24.34 -1.35 14.22
CA LEU A 271 24.01 -1.07 15.62
C LEU A 271 25.15 -1.43 16.60
N PHE A 272 25.32 -0.62 17.63
CA PHE A 272 26.31 -0.84 18.69
C PHE A 272 25.69 -1.63 19.84
N SER A 273 26.21 -2.84 20.08
CA SER A 273 25.62 -3.81 21.00
C SER A 273 26.28 -3.83 22.38
N LEU A 274 25.48 -3.61 23.42
CA LEU A 274 25.85 -3.88 24.81
C LEU A 274 25.32 -5.24 25.22
N LYS A 275 26.17 -6.04 25.87
CA LYS A 275 25.79 -7.26 26.58
C LYS A 275 25.59 -6.93 28.05
N ILE A 276 24.44 -7.33 28.60
CA ILE A 276 24.08 -7.19 30.00
C ILE A 276 24.05 -8.59 30.61
N ASP A 277 25.02 -8.92 31.45
CA ASP A 277 25.12 -10.17 32.19
C ASP A 277 24.52 -10.03 33.59
N ASN A 278 24.16 -11.18 34.19
CA ASN A 278 23.63 -11.30 35.55
C ASN A 278 22.26 -10.64 35.80
N ILE A 279 21.41 -10.54 34.76
CA ILE A 279 20.03 -10.08 34.94
C ILE A 279 19.16 -11.15 35.60
N SER A 280 18.04 -10.74 36.21
CA SER A 280 17.07 -11.68 36.77
C SER A 280 16.46 -12.55 35.66
N TYR A 281 16.11 -13.79 36.02
CA TYR A 281 15.40 -14.68 35.10
C TYR A 281 14.01 -14.16 34.71
N GLN A 282 13.47 -13.23 35.50
CA GLN A 282 12.18 -12.57 35.26
C GLN A 282 12.31 -11.24 34.52
N THR A 283 13.53 -10.69 34.35
CA THR A 283 13.74 -9.42 33.65
C THR A 283 13.19 -9.50 32.22
N THR A 284 12.35 -8.54 31.87
CA THR A 284 11.71 -8.46 30.55
C THR A 284 12.43 -7.47 29.63
N PRO A 285 12.24 -7.57 28.30
CA PRO A 285 12.77 -6.56 27.38
C PRO A 285 12.28 -5.14 27.68
N GLN A 286 11.07 -4.99 28.22
CA GLN A 286 10.50 -3.71 28.62
C GLN A 286 11.24 -3.10 29.82
N ASP A 287 11.69 -3.92 30.76
CA ASP A 287 12.48 -3.46 31.91
C ASP A 287 13.84 -2.92 31.44
N LEU A 288 14.51 -3.65 30.54
CA LEU A 288 15.74 -3.18 29.91
C LEU A 288 15.49 -1.89 29.10
N ARG A 289 14.36 -1.77 28.39
CA ARG A 289 14.03 -0.54 27.66
C ARG A 289 13.97 0.67 28.59
N ARG A 290 13.18 0.59 29.65
CA ARG A 290 13.00 1.69 30.62
C ARG A 290 14.31 2.13 31.26
N LEU A 291 15.23 1.19 31.48
CA LEU A 291 16.50 1.46 32.12
C LEU A 291 17.54 2.06 31.19
N PHE A 292 17.52 1.67 29.91
CA PHE A 292 18.55 2.05 28.95
C PHE A 292 18.12 3.21 28.03
N GLU A 293 16.83 3.44 27.81
CA GLU A 293 16.34 4.47 26.86
C GLU A 293 16.75 5.90 27.23
N LYS A 294 17.02 6.16 28.51
CA LYS A 294 17.50 7.46 29.00
C LYS A 294 18.92 7.82 28.55
N TYR A 295 19.69 6.86 28.04
CA TYR A 295 21.06 7.08 27.59
C TYR A 295 21.18 7.25 26.07
N GLY A 296 20.12 6.96 25.32
CA GLY A 296 20.08 7.09 23.86
C GLY A 296 18.96 6.29 23.22
N GLU A 297 18.85 6.41 21.89
CA GLU A 297 17.82 5.71 21.12
C GLU A 297 18.15 4.22 20.95
N ILE A 298 17.27 3.36 21.48
CA ILE A 298 17.43 1.90 21.42
C ILE A 298 16.83 1.35 20.13
N GLY A 299 17.68 0.75 19.29
CA GLY A 299 17.28 0.04 18.08
C GLY A 299 16.73 -1.37 18.34
N ASP A 300 17.35 -2.14 19.25
CA ASP A 300 16.92 -3.52 19.53
C ASP A 300 17.23 -3.95 20.97
N ILE A 301 16.38 -4.83 21.52
CA ILE A 301 16.59 -5.47 22.83
C ILE A 301 16.31 -6.96 22.69
N HIS A 302 17.29 -7.78 23.09
CA HIS A 302 17.19 -9.22 22.97
C HIS A 302 17.61 -9.93 24.26
N ILE A 303 16.72 -10.74 24.84
CA ILE A 303 17.03 -11.63 25.97
C ILE A 303 16.96 -13.07 25.48
N PRO A 304 18.11 -13.75 25.29
CA PRO A 304 18.13 -15.16 24.94
C PRO A 304 17.42 -16.02 26.00
N ARG A 305 16.58 -16.93 25.53
CA ARG A 305 15.87 -17.90 26.37
C ARG A 305 16.24 -19.32 26.00
N ASP A 306 16.24 -20.21 26.98
CA ASP A 306 16.41 -21.63 26.77
C ASP A 306 15.29 -22.18 25.87
N ARG A 307 15.66 -23.08 24.95
CA ARG A 307 14.79 -23.53 23.88
C ARG A 307 13.61 -24.37 24.41
N TYR A 308 13.86 -25.18 25.43
CA TYR A 308 12.93 -26.18 25.96
C TYR A 308 12.14 -25.61 27.12
N THR A 309 12.83 -25.02 28.09
CA THR A 309 12.23 -24.51 29.33
C THR A 309 11.63 -23.11 29.19
N LYS A 310 11.96 -22.39 28.10
CA LYS A 310 11.59 -20.97 27.87
C LYS A 310 12.10 -19.99 28.92
N GLN A 311 12.96 -20.43 29.83
CA GLN A 311 13.55 -19.58 30.85
C GLN A 311 14.63 -18.67 30.26
N SER A 312 14.80 -17.48 30.81
CA SER A 312 15.90 -16.59 30.44
C SER A 312 17.25 -17.27 30.69
N LYS A 313 18.27 -16.96 29.88
CA LYS A 313 19.63 -17.43 30.15
C LYS A 313 20.38 -16.53 31.15
N GLY A 314 19.72 -15.53 31.72
CA GLY A 314 20.33 -14.62 32.71
C GLY A 314 21.22 -13.54 32.11
N PHE A 315 21.12 -13.30 30.80
CA PHE A 315 21.79 -12.21 30.10
C PHE A 315 20.91 -11.65 28.98
N GLY A 316 21.18 -10.42 28.56
CA GLY A 316 20.47 -9.73 27.49
C GLY A 316 21.40 -8.85 26.66
N PHE A 317 20.85 -8.30 25.58
CA PHE A 317 21.52 -7.36 24.70
C PHE A 317 20.65 -6.12 24.52
N VAL A 318 21.26 -4.95 24.57
CA VAL A 318 20.65 -3.67 24.22
C VAL A 318 21.51 -3.04 23.13
N ARG A 319 20.87 -2.58 22.06
CA ARG A 319 21.55 -2.04 20.88
C ARG A 319 21.15 -0.60 20.62
N TYR A 320 22.14 0.25 20.37
CA TYR A 320 21.95 1.66 20.06
C TYR A 320 22.32 1.96 18.61
N TYR A 321 21.68 2.99 18.05
CA TYR A 321 22.09 3.56 16.76
C TYR A 321 23.41 4.33 16.84
N SER A 322 23.71 4.89 18.02
CA SER A 322 24.92 5.69 18.28
C SER A 322 25.91 4.92 19.15
N ARG A 323 27.18 4.88 18.73
CA ARG A 323 28.28 4.30 19.52
C ARG A 323 28.47 5.04 20.84
N ARG A 324 28.36 6.36 20.78
CA ARG A 324 28.54 7.24 21.94
C ARG A 324 27.49 6.95 23.02
N ASP A 325 26.26 6.68 22.61
CA ASP A 325 25.15 6.37 23.51
C ASP A 325 25.37 5.00 24.17
N ALA A 326 25.85 4.02 23.40
CA ALA A 326 26.22 2.71 23.93
C ALA A 326 27.38 2.78 24.94
N GLU A 327 28.45 3.52 24.63
CA GLU A 327 29.58 3.72 25.55
C GLU A 327 29.12 4.45 26.83
N TYR A 328 28.29 5.49 26.69
CA TYR A 328 27.73 6.21 27.83
C TYR A 328 26.82 5.32 28.70
N ALA A 329 25.97 4.51 28.09
CA ALA A 329 25.12 3.58 28.82
C ALA A 329 25.92 2.49 29.55
N MET A 330 27.01 2.00 28.95
CA MET A 330 27.92 1.02 29.55
C MET A 330 28.54 1.56 30.85
N ASP A 331 29.17 2.73 30.79
CA ASP A 331 29.84 3.35 31.93
C ASP A 331 28.89 3.66 33.10
N ARG A 332 27.61 3.94 32.80
CA ARG A 332 26.61 4.31 33.81
C ARG A 332 25.90 3.12 34.44
N MET A 333 25.82 2.00 33.73
CA MET A 333 25.03 0.83 34.13
C MET A 333 25.86 -0.37 34.58
N ASP A 334 27.15 -0.44 34.24
CA ASP A 334 28.03 -1.49 34.76
C ASP A 334 28.14 -1.41 36.30
N GLY A 335 27.98 -2.53 37.00
CA GLY A 335 27.99 -2.60 38.47
C GLY A 335 26.73 -2.07 39.16
N ARG A 336 25.65 -1.77 38.42
CA ARG A 336 24.39 -1.34 39.03
C ARG A 336 23.55 -2.52 39.52
N TRP A 337 22.76 -2.29 40.56
CA TRP A 337 21.81 -3.27 41.08
C TRP A 337 20.48 -3.22 40.32
N LEU A 338 20.03 -4.37 39.80
CA LEU A 338 18.79 -4.58 39.05
C LEU A 338 18.14 -5.87 39.55
N ASP A 339 16.88 -5.78 40.00
CA ASP A 339 16.12 -6.93 40.54
C ASP A 339 16.88 -7.73 41.62
N GLY A 340 17.62 -7.03 42.48
CA GLY A 340 18.43 -7.64 43.55
C GLY A 340 19.73 -8.31 43.08
N ARG A 341 20.17 -8.05 41.84
CA ARG A 341 21.43 -8.56 41.27
C ARG A 341 22.28 -7.43 40.73
N GLU A 342 23.60 -7.51 40.92
CA GLU A 342 24.54 -6.59 40.30
C GLU A 342 24.74 -6.96 38.83
N VAL A 343 24.35 -6.09 37.90
CA VAL A 343 24.49 -6.34 36.46
C VAL A 343 25.86 -5.95 35.96
N ARG A 344 26.36 -6.70 34.99
CA ARG A 344 27.60 -6.38 34.28
C ARG A 344 27.28 -5.99 32.85
N VAL A 345 27.72 -4.79 32.44
CA VAL A 345 27.46 -4.24 31.11
C VAL A 345 28.77 -4.08 30.37
N ALA A 346 28.89 -4.70 29.19
CA ALA A 346 30.08 -4.61 28.37
C ALA A 346 29.73 -4.51 26.89
N MET A 347 30.60 -3.90 26.09
CA MET A 347 30.51 -4.01 24.63
C MET A 347 30.54 -5.48 24.19
N ALA A 348 29.55 -5.89 23.40
CA ALA A 348 29.46 -7.25 22.91
C ALA A 348 30.59 -7.50 21.89
N ARG A 349 31.44 -8.49 22.15
CA ARG A 349 32.60 -8.83 21.31
C ARG A 349 32.29 -9.72 20.10
N TYR A 350 31.03 -10.08 19.86
CA TYR A 350 30.67 -11.03 18.81
C TYR A 350 29.33 -10.71 18.13
N GLU A 351 29.33 -10.77 16.80
CA GLU A 351 28.16 -11.09 15.99
C GLU A 351 27.59 -12.47 16.40
N ARG A 352 26.29 -12.67 16.18
CA ARG A 352 25.54 -13.81 16.69
C ARG A 352 26.23 -15.17 16.46
N PRO A 353 26.19 -16.08 17.44
CA PRO A 353 26.28 -17.50 17.13
C PRO A 353 25.13 -17.87 16.19
N ILE A 354 25.46 -18.24 14.96
CA ILE A 354 24.52 -18.78 13.99
C ILE A 354 24.00 -20.10 14.59
N ASP A 355 22.72 -20.16 14.92
CA ASP A 355 22.04 -21.40 15.30
C ASP A 355 22.16 -22.34 14.07
N GLU A 356 22.94 -23.43 14.16
CA GLU A 356 23.37 -24.34 13.08
C GLU A 356 22.24 -25.10 12.35
N ARG A 357 21.05 -24.51 12.19
CA ARG A 357 19.89 -25.16 11.57
C ARG A 357 19.72 -24.94 10.07
N ASN A 358 20.54 -24.10 9.42
CA ASN A 358 20.39 -23.82 7.98
C ASN A 358 21.44 -24.49 7.06
N ALA A 359 22.46 -25.17 7.58
CA ALA A 359 23.53 -25.75 6.75
C ALA A 359 23.26 -27.19 6.24
N ARG A 360 22.15 -27.85 6.60
CA ARG A 360 21.95 -29.29 6.32
C ARG A 360 20.76 -29.68 5.44
N SER A 361 20.13 -28.74 4.72
CA SER A 361 18.97 -29.06 3.84
C SER A 361 19.21 -28.87 2.34
N GLY A 362 20.46 -28.96 1.87
CA GLY A 362 20.82 -28.80 0.45
C GLY A 362 21.62 -29.94 -0.17
N GLY A 363 21.59 -31.15 0.41
CA GLY A 363 22.30 -32.31 -0.14
C GLY A 363 21.47 -33.07 -1.18
N TYR A 364 21.57 -32.70 -2.46
CA TYR A 364 21.13 -33.54 -3.58
C TYR A 364 21.94 -34.85 -3.57
N ARG A 365 21.34 -35.94 -3.08
CA ARG A 365 21.86 -37.30 -3.29
C ARG A 365 21.58 -37.71 -4.73
N SER A 366 22.61 -37.64 -5.57
CA SER A 366 22.65 -38.38 -6.83
C SER A 366 22.62 -39.89 -6.52
N ARG A 367 21.54 -40.56 -6.92
CA ARG A 367 21.45 -42.03 -6.87
C ARG A 367 21.70 -42.55 -8.28
N ARG A 368 22.95 -42.90 -8.54
CA ARG A 368 23.37 -43.76 -9.64
C ARG A 368 22.86 -45.16 -9.31
N LEU A 369 22.05 -45.75 -10.17
CA LEU A 369 21.84 -47.20 -10.19
C LEU A 369 22.44 -47.72 -11.50
N VAL A 370 23.17 -48.82 -11.29
CA VAL A 370 23.86 -49.67 -12.25
C VAL A 370 22.85 -50.44 -13.08
#